data_AF-A0A519SUT9-F1
#
_entry.id   AF-A0A519SUT9-F1
#
_cell.length_a   1.000
_cell.length_b   1.000
_cell.length_c   1.000
_cell.angle_alpha   90.00
_cell.angle_beta   90.00
_cell.angle_gamma   90.00
#
_symmetry.space_group_name_H-M   'P 1'
#
loop_
_entity.id
_entity.type
_entity.pdbx_description
1 polymer ?
#
loop_
_entity_poly.entity_id
_entity_poly.type
_entity_poly.pdbx_seq_one_letter_code
_entity_poly.pdbx_strand_id
1 'polypeptide(L)'
;MQPTHHASAPSHLLFVAACLLLAAYLPAWQKLWFVAESGHYGSGITWVGLLLLGLYRRWRPALALTYAYLLLQLLVAGYVLWYNVPTGGPILGFALTSSLSLMGLLTLRFSGAIQRYLGNKPHSLLAS
;
A
#
# COMPACT_ATOMS: atom_id res chain seq x y z
N MET A 1 33.82 3.98 -13.20
CA MET A 1 32.61 3.16 -13.43
C MET A 1 31.89 3.03 -12.10
N GLN A 2 30.82 3.80 -11.88
CA GLN A 2 30.03 3.71 -10.65
C GLN A 2 29.13 2.48 -10.72
N PRO A 3 29.08 1.64 -9.66
CA PRO A 3 28.09 0.57 -9.59
C PRO A 3 26.73 1.23 -9.32
N THR A 4 25.89 1.30 -10.35
CA THR A 4 24.48 1.65 -10.15
C THR A 4 23.82 0.48 -9.42
N HIS A 5 23.65 0.61 -8.10
CA HIS A 5 22.81 -0.28 -7.31
C HIS A 5 21.37 -0.15 -7.81
N HIS A 6 21.03 -0.86 -8.89
CA HIS A 6 19.66 -1.03 -9.31
C HIS A 6 18.97 -1.88 -8.24
N ALA A 7 18.25 -1.20 -7.34
CA ALA A 7 17.39 -1.85 -6.37
C ALA A 7 16.48 -2.85 -7.11
N SER A 8 16.51 -4.10 -6.65
CA SER A 8 15.84 -5.20 -7.30
C SER A 8 14.32 -5.10 -7.08
N ALA A 9 13.50 -5.58 -8.02
CA ALA A 9 12.05 -5.62 -7.87
C ALA A 9 11.54 -6.12 -6.50
N PRO A 10 12.14 -7.16 -5.87
CA PRO A 10 11.71 -7.57 -4.53
C PRO A 10 11.93 -6.52 -3.44
N SER A 11 12.96 -5.66 -3.52
CA SER A 11 13.14 -4.61 -2.50
C SER A 11 12.07 -3.51 -2.62
N HIS A 12 11.68 -3.16 -3.84
CA HIS A 12 10.56 -2.22 -4.06
C HIS A 12 9.23 -2.83 -3.61
N LEU A 13 8.99 -4.13 -3.86
CA LEU A 13 7.81 -4.83 -3.36
C LEU A 13 7.80 -4.92 -1.83
N LEU A 14 8.96 -5.17 -1.21
CA LEU A 14 9.11 -5.17 0.24
C LEU A 14 8.78 -3.79 0.82
N PHE A 15 9.23 -2.72 0.18
CA PHE A 15 8.89 -1.36 0.60
C PHE A 15 7.38 -1.10 0.52
N VAL A 16 6.74 -1.46 -0.60
CA VAL A 16 5.28 -1.37 -0.76
C VAL A 16 4.55 -2.19 0.32
N ALA A 17 5.05 -3.41 0.59
CA ALA A 17 4.52 -4.26 1.65
C ALA A 17 4.64 -3.63 3.02
N ALA A 18 5.80 -3.04 3.34
CA ALA A 18 6.02 -2.33 4.59
C ALA A 18 5.06 -1.15 4.74
N CYS A 19 4.87 -0.33 3.70
CA CYS A 19 3.91 0.77 3.72
C CYS A 19 2.48 0.29 4.00
N LEU A 20 2.03 -0.73 3.27
CA LEU A 20 0.68 -1.27 3.38
C LEU A 20 0.42 -1.93 4.74
N LEU A 21 1.37 -2.75 5.22
CA LEU A 21 1.26 -3.42 6.51
C LEU A 21 1.29 -2.42 7.66
N LEU A 22 2.21 -1.45 7.62
CA LEU A 22 2.29 -0.42 8.65
C LEU A 22 1.00 0.42 8.70
N ALA A 23 0.46 0.81 7.54
CA ALA A 23 -0.82 1.52 7.46
C ALA A 23 -1.98 0.69 8.03
N ALA A 24 -1.98 -0.63 7.81
CA ALA A 24 -3.03 -1.53 8.32
C ALA A 24 -2.89 -1.86 9.81
N TYR A 25 -1.67 -1.84 10.37
CA TYR A 25 -1.40 -2.09 11.79
C TYR A 25 -1.50 -0.83 12.66
N LEU A 26 -1.25 0.36 12.11
CA LEU A 26 -1.28 1.62 12.88
C LEU A 26 -2.54 1.79 13.75
N PRO A 27 -3.76 1.54 13.24
CA PRO A 27 -4.99 1.70 14.02
C PRO A 27 -5.12 0.67 15.16
N ALA A 28 -4.50 -0.50 15.03
CA ALA A 28 -4.49 -1.51 16.08
C ALA A 28 -3.57 -1.11 17.24
N TRP A 29 -2.47 -0.39 16.95
CA TRP A 29 -1.53 0.08 17.96
C TRP A 29 -1.97 1.40 18.60
N GLN A 30 -2.57 2.30 17.82
CA GLN A 30 -2.88 3.66 18.23
C GLN A 30 -4.31 4.06 17.85
N LYS A 31 -5.31 3.35 18.39
CA LYS A 31 -6.74 3.55 18.10
C LYS A 31 -7.16 5.04 18.21
N LEU A 32 -6.70 5.72 19.26
CA LEU A 32 -7.06 7.12 19.56
C LEU A 32 -6.61 8.13 18.50
N TRP A 33 -5.65 7.76 17.64
CA TRP A 33 -5.20 8.62 16.55
C TRP A 33 -6.17 8.65 15.37
N PHE A 34 -7.10 7.69 15.33
CA PHE A 34 -8.05 7.50 14.25
C PHE A 34 -9.48 7.78 14.69
N VAL A 35 -9.84 7.38 15.90
CA VAL A 35 -11.23 7.48 16.36
C VAL A 35 -11.26 7.76 17.87
N ALA A 36 -12.30 8.46 18.31
CA ALA A 36 -12.62 8.60 19.72
C ALA A 36 -12.85 7.23 20.40
N GLU A 37 -12.83 7.20 21.74
CA GLU A 37 -12.85 5.96 22.54
C GLU A 37 -13.98 4.99 22.17
N SER A 38 -15.18 5.51 21.89
CA SER A 38 -16.37 4.74 21.55
C SER A 38 -16.43 4.28 20.10
N GLY A 39 -15.60 4.83 19.20
CA GLY A 39 -15.67 4.48 17.80
C GLY A 39 -14.85 3.25 17.45
N HIS A 40 -15.17 2.65 16.30
CA HIS A 40 -14.55 1.43 15.81
C HIS A 40 -13.76 1.71 14.54
N TYR A 41 -12.56 1.14 14.46
CA TYR A 41 -11.75 1.16 13.25
C TYR A 41 -11.46 -0.28 12.84
N GLY A 42 -11.88 -0.65 11.62
CA GLY A 42 -11.67 -1.99 11.08
C GLY A 42 -10.24 -2.15 10.54
N SER A 43 -9.55 -3.22 10.97
CA SER A 43 -8.24 -3.59 10.42
C SER A 43 -8.41 -4.36 9.11
N GLY A 44 -7.80 -3.86 8.02
CA GLY A 44 -7.79 -4.52 6.71
C GLY A 44 -6.68 -5.57 6.53
N ILE A 45 -6.10 -6.10 7.62
CA ILE A 45 -4.85 -6.88 7.57
C ILE A 45 -4.94 -8.10 6.64
N THR A 46 -6.07 -8.81 6.68
CA THR A 46 -6.30 -10.02 5.88
C THR A 46 -6.30 -9.68 4.39
N TRP A 47 -6.97 -8.59 4.01
CA TRP A 47 -7.01 -8.12 2.63
C TRP A 47 -5.65 -7.67 2.13
N VAL A 48 -4.91 -6.92 2.95
CA VAL A 48 -3.54 -6.51 2.63
C VAL A 48 -2.65 -7.73 2.42
N GLY A 49 -2.73 -8.74 3.30
CA GLY A 49 -1.99 -9.99 3.14
C GLY A 49 -2.29 -10.71 1.83
N LEU A 50 -3.56 -10.80 1.44
CA LEU A 50 -3.97 -11.41 0.16
C LEU A 50 -3.47 -10.63 -1.06
N LEU A 51 -3.54 -9.30 -1.02
CA LEU A 51 -3.02 -8.44 -2.10
C LEU A 51 -1.51 -8.61 -2.26
N LEU A 52 -0.77 -8.60 -1.15
CA LEU A 52 0.67 -8.81 -1.15
C LEU A 52 1.03 -10.20 -1.67
N LEU A 53 0.36 -11.25 -1.20
CA LEU A 53 0.56 -12.61 -1.70
C LEU A 53 0.34 -12.67 -3.22
N GLY A 54 -0.71 -12.01 -3.72
CA GLY A 54 -0.97 -11.89 -5.16
C GLY A 54 0.15 -11.18 -5.91
N LEU A 55 0.66 -10.06 -5.39
CA LEU A 55 1.80 -9.34 -5.98
C LEU A 55 3.08 -10.19 -6.03
N TYR A 56 3.41 -10.89 -4.93
CA TYR A 56 4.57 -11.77 -4.87
C TYR A 56 4.42 -13.01 -5.77
N ARG A 57 3.19 -13.50 -5.99
CA ARG A 57 2.87 -14.53 -6.98
C ARG A 57 2.80 -14.00 -8.42
N ARG A 58 3.13 -12.72 -8.65
CA ARG A 58 3.09 -12.05 -9.96
C ARG A 58 1.69 -12.04 -10.60
N TRP A 59 0.65 -12.06 -9.79
CA TRP A 59 -0.73 -12.06 -10.27
C TRP A 59 -1.15 -10.65 -10.70
N ARG A 60 -1.31 -10.42 -12.01
CA ARG A 60 -1.64 -9.10 -12.56
C ARG A 60 -2.93 -8.48 -11.99
N PRO A 61 -4.02 -9.24 -11.76
CA PRO A 61 -5.19 -8.70 -11.07
C PRO A 61 -4.87 -8.17 -9.67
N ALA A 62 -3.94 -8.78 -8.94
CA ALA A 62 -3.52 -8.28 -7.63
C ALA A 62 -2.93 -6.86 -7.71
N LEU A 63 -2.21 -6.55 -8.80
CA LEU A 63 -1.69 -5.20 -9.03
C LEU A 63 -2.83 -4.19 -9.17
N ALA A 64 -3.81 -4.49 -10.04
CA ALA A 64 -4.97 -3.62 -10.23
C ALA A 64 -5.78 -3.45 -8.93
N LEU A 65 -5.98 -4.54 -8.18
CA LEU A 65 -6.66 -4.51 -6.89
C LEU A 65 -5.87 -3.70 -5.85
N THR A 66 -4.55 -3.80 -5.84
CA THR A 66 -3.71 -3.00 -4.92
C THR A 66 -3.77 -1.52 -5.26
N TYR A 67 -3.79 -1.15 -6.55
CA TYR A 67 -4.03 0.23 -6.98
C TYR A 67 -5.39 0.73 -6.50
N ALA A 68 -6.46 -0.02 -6.77
CA ALA A 68 -7.81 0.35 -6.36
C ALA A 68 -7.91 0.52 -4.83
N TYR A 69 -7.30 -0.41 -4.08
CA TYR A 69 -7.25 -0.37 -2.63
C TYR A 69 -6.54 0.89 -2.10
N LEU A 70 -5.36 1.21 -2.63
CA LEU A 70 -4.59 2.41 -2.24
C LEU A 70 -5.33 3.71 -2.58
N LEU A 71 -5.94 3.79 -3.76
CA LEU A 71 -6.73 4.95 -4.16
C LEU A 71 -7.96 5.13 -3.27
N LEU A 72 -8.67 4.03 -2.95
CA LEU A 72 -9.80 4.07 -2.05
C LEU A 72 -9.38 4.52 -0.64
N GLN A 73 -8.28 4.00 -0.11
CA GLN A 73 -7.74 4.46 1.18
C GLN A 73 -7.43 5.95 1.19
N LEU A 74 -6.76 6.46 0.15
CA LEU A 74 -6.43 7.88 0.03
C LEU A 74 -7.69 8.74 -0.07
N LEU A 75 -8.71 8.29 -0.81
CA LEU A 75 -9.98 8.98 -0.93
C LEU A 75 -10.70 9.07 0.43
N VAL A 76 -10.82 7.94 1.13
CA VAL A 76 -11.48 7.87 2.44
C VAL A 76 -10.72 8.71 3.46
N ALA A 77 -9.39 8.55 3.54
CA ALA A 77 -8.59 9.33 4.48
C ALA A 77 -8.60 10.82 4.16
N GLY A 78 -8.58 11.21 2.88
CA GLY A 78 -8.73 12.59 2.44
C GLY A 78 -10.08 13.19 2.83
N TYR A 79 -11.18 12.44 2.65
CA TYR A 79 -12.51 12.85 3.11
C TYR A 79 -12.57 13.04 4.63
N VAL A 80 -12.01 12.10 5.38
CA VAL A 80 -12.00 12.16 6.85
C VAL A 80 -11.14 13.32 7.34
N LEU A 81 -9.97 13.56 6.74
CA LEU A 81 -9.13 14.72 7.05
C LEU A 81 -9.88 16.02 6.77
N TRP A 82 -10.49 16.15 5.59
CA TRP A 82 -11.28 17.33 5.22
C TRP A 82 -12.40 17.63 6.23
N TYR A 83 -13.09 16.60 6.71
CA TYR A 83 -14.15 16.74 7.70
C TYR A 83 -13.64 17.08 9.11
N ASN A 84 -12.52 16.47 9.53
CA ASN A 84 -12.01 16.61 10.90
C ASN A 84 -11.14 17.86 11.13
N VAL A 85 -10.51 18.41 10.09
CA VAL A 85 -9.72 19.64 10.18
C VAL A 85 -10.52 20.81 10.79
N PRO A 86 -11.73 21.15 10.31
CA PRO A 86 -12.50 22.25 10.88
C PRO A 86 -13.18 21.91 12.22
N THR A 87 -13.44 20.62 12.49
CA THR A 87 -14.16 20.18 13.70
C THR A 87 -13.24 19.83 14.87
N GLY A 88 -11.91 19.86 14.65
CA GLY A 88 -10.91 19.52 15.68
C GLY A 88 -10.85 18.01 16.00
N GLY A 89 -11.40 17.17 15.13
CA GLY A 89 -11.41 15.72 15.32
C GLY A 89 -10.05 15.05 15.02
N PRO A 90 -9.96 13.72 15.12
CA PRO A 90 -8.72 12.98 14.93
C PRO A 90 -8.18 13.11 13.49
N ILE A 91 -6.98 13.69 13.33
CA ILE A 91 -6.33 13.87 12.02
C ILE A 91 -5.01 13.10 11.88
N LEU A 92 -4.30 12.86 12.98
CA LEU A 92 -2.93 12.34 12.97
C LEU A 92 -2.84 10.97 12.29
N GLY A 93 -3.70 10.03 12.70
CA GLY A 93 -3.72 8.68 12.14
C GLY A 93 -3.97 8.68 10.64
N PHE A 94 -4.97 9.45 10.19
CA PHE A 94 -5.32 9.55 8.77
C PHE A 94 -4.24 10.22 7.93
N ALA A 95 -3.54 11.23 8.46
CA ALA A 95 -2.42 11.85 7.78
C ALA A 95 -1.29 10.84 7.56
N LEU A 96 -0.91 10.10 8.62
CA LEU A 96 0.14 9.07 8.53
C LEU A 96 -0.22 7.94 7.57
N THR A 97 -1.44 7.39 7.66
CA THR A 97 -1.87 6.33 6.74
C THR A 97 -1.93 6.83 5.31
N SER A 98 -2.40 8.06 5.08
CA SER A 98 -2.42 8.66 3.73
C SER A 98 -1.01 8.80 3.16
N SER A 99 -0.04 9.25 3.95
CA SER A 99 1.35 9.34 3.51
C SER A 99 1.93 7.97 3.15
N LEU A 100 1.68 6.95 3.98
CA LEU A 100 2.12 5.58 3.70
C LEU A 100 1.48 5.01 2.43
N SER A 101 0.17 5.18 2.27
CA SER A 101 -0.55 4.73 1.07
C SER A 101 -0.08 5.46 -0.18
N LEU A 102 0.20 6.76 -0.08
CA LEU A 102 0.76 7.54 -1.18
C LEU A 102 2.16 7.04 -1.55
N MET A 103 3.06 6.79 -0.57
CA MET A 103 4.40 6.24 -0.85
C MET A 103 4.33 4.86 -1.50
N GLY A 104 3.45 3.99 -1.01
CA GLY A 104 3.20 2.67 -1.63
C GLY A 104 2.70 2.79 -3.07
N LEU A 105 1.75 3.70 -3.31
CA LEU A 105 1.18 3.96 -4.63
C LEU A 105 2.22 4.51 -5.62
N LEU A 106 2.98 5.51 -5.20
CA LEU A 106 4.05 6.11 -6.01
C LEU A 106 5.12 5.06 -6.33
N THR A 107 5.49 4.22 -5.37
CA THR A 107 6.48 3.16 -5.61
C THR A 107 5.96 2.12 -6.61
N LEU A 108 4.71 1.69 -6.48
CA LEU A 108 4.07 0.78 -7.44
C LEU A 108 3.99 1.39 -8.85
N ARG A 109 3.69 2.69 -8.93
CA ARG A 109 3.49 3.41 -10.20
C ARG A 109 4.78 3.70 -10.93
N PHE A 110 5.79 4.16 -10.22
CA PHE A 110 7.03 4.66 -10.81
C PHE A 110 8.17 3.63 -10.81
N SER A 111 8.03 2.50 -10.11
CA SER A 111 9.06 1.44 -10.16
C SER A 111 9.00 0.66 -11.47
N GLY A 112 9.90 1.00 -12.41
CA GLY A 112 10.14 0.20 -13.60
C GLY A 112 10.64 -1.23 -13.28
N ALA A 113 11.18 -1.47 -12.09
CA ALA A 113 11.59 -2.81 -11.65
C ALA A 113 10.36 -3.70 -11.34
N ILE A 114 9.36 -3.16 -10.63
CA ILE A 114 8.09 -3.85 -10.37
C ILE A 114 7.35 -4.11 -11.68
N GLN A 115 7.26 -3.10 -12.57
CA GLN A 115 6.57 -3.24 -13.85
C GLN A 115 7.18 -4.35 -14.71
N ARG A 116 8.52 -4.45 -14.76
CA ARG A 116 9.22 -5.55 -15.44
C ARG A 116 9.00 -6.90 -14.76
N TYR A 117 9.06 -6.94 -13.43
CA TYR A 117 8.86 -8.15 -12.64
C TYR A 117 7.46 -8.77 -12.81
N LEU A 118 6.43 -7.94 -12.84
CA LEU A 118 5.04 -8.36 -13.07
C LEU A 118 4.70 -8.50 -14.57
N GLY A 119 5.49 -7.86 -15.42
CA GLY A 119 5.33 -7.85 -16.88
C GLY A 119 5.88 -9.10 -17.56
N ASN A 120 7.01 -9.63 -17.08
CA ASN A 120 7.68 -10.76 -17.69
C ASN A 120 6.90 -12.06 -17.45
N LYS A 121 6.35 -12.63 -18.53
CA LYS A 121 5.91 -14.03 -18.54
C LYS A 121 7.15 -14.93 -18.43
N PRO A 122 7.09 -16.05 -17.71
CA PRO A 122 8.18 -17.03 -17.74
C PRO A 122 8.35 -17.51 -19.20
N HIS A 123 9.52 -17.28 -19.79
CA HIS A 123 9.85 -17.68 -21.16
C HIS A 123 9.95 -19.21 -21.37
N SER A 124 9.59 -20.02 -20.38
CA SER A 124 9.80 -21.47 -20.38
C SER A 124 8.65 -22.31 -20.95
N LEU A 125 7.65 -21.71 -21.63
CA LEU A 125 6.49 -22.43 -22.18
C LEU A 125 6.38 -22.40 -23.72
N LEU A 126 7.43 -21.98 -24.44
CA LEU A 126 7.47 -21.99 -25.91
C LEU A 126 8.57 -22.90 -26.49
N ALA A 127 9.11 -23.80 -25.66
CA ALA A 127 10.15 -24.75 -26.06
C ALA A 127 9.69 -26.23 -25.98
N SER A 128 8.38 -26.48 -26.06
CA SER A 128 7.81 -27.83 -26.14
C SER A 128 6.88 -27.97 -27.33
#